data_AF-D3I9T5-F1
#
_entry.id   AF-D3I9T5-F1
#
_cell.length_a   1.000
_cell.length_b   1.000
_cell.length_c   1.000
_cell.angle_alpha   90.00
_cell.angle_beta   90.00
_cell.angle_gamma   90.00
#
_symmetry.space_group_name_H-M   'P 1'
#
loop_
_entity.id
_entity.type
_entity.pdbx_description
1 polymer ?
#
loop_
_entity_poly.entity_id
_entity_poly.type
_entity_poly.pdbx_seq_one_letter_code
_entity_poly.pdbx_strand_id
1 'polypeptide(L)'
;MKARIKETGEIVDVKFSVHPNPAVEETYWWCKDKQESYHKWELDFGGVNILGDFVDWEQRRYEIAKDIVAYSFSTPMHGVSMVSYIHSCVEVADMLIEELKKK
;
A
#
# COMPACT_ATOMS: atom_id res chain seq x y z
N MET A 1 -9.64 10.50 7.16
CA MET A 1 -8.89 9.75 6.14
C MET A 1 -7.81 9.00 6.87
N LYS A 2 -7.51 7.77 6.47
CA LYS A 2 -6.44 7.00 7.10
C LYS A 2 -5.10 7.33 6.48
N ALA A 3 -4.04 7.28 7.28
CA ALA A 3 -2.67 7.46 6.83
C ALA A 3 -1.74 6.63 7.72
N ARG A 4 -0.61 6.20 7.16
CA ARG A 4 0.45 5.57 7.93
C ARG A 4 1.48 6.62 8.35
N ILE A 5 1.84 6.65 9.63
CA ILE A 5 2.96 7.45 10.14
C ILE A 5 4.25 6.78 9.67
N LYS A 6 5.08 7.50 8.91
CA LYS A 6 6.28 6.90 8.30
C LYS A 6 7.32 6.45 9.33
N GLU A 7 7.44 7.17 10.44
CA GLU A 7 8.39 6.85 11.50
C GLU A 7 8.03 5.56 12.24
N THR A 8 6.76 5.36 12.59
CA THR A 8 6.32 4.24 13.43
C THR A 8 5.67 3.09 12.65
N GLY A 9 5.22 3.35 11.42
CA GLY A 9 4.42 2.42 10.62
C GLY A 9 2.96 2.29 11.08
N GLU A 10 2.54 3.05 12.10
CA GLU A 10 1.19 2.99 12.66
C GLU A 10 0.16 3.64 11.74
N ILE A 11 -1.03 3.04 11.62
CA ILE A 11 -2.14 3.55 10.81
C ILE A 11 -3.06 4.37 11.72
N VAL A 12 -3.26 5.63 11.35
CA VAL A 12 -4.07 6.59 12.12
C VAL A 12 -5.14 7.23 11.25
N ASP A 13 -6.27 7.57 11.87
CA ASP A 13 -7.29 8.40 11.27
C ASP A 13 -6.96 9.88 11.47
N VAL A 14 -6.77 10.59 10.35
CA VAL A 14 -6.44 12.01 10.32
C VAL A 14 -7.48 12.83 9.57
N LYS A 15 -7.58 14.11 9.92
CA LYS A 15 -8.38 15.11 9.20
C LYS A 15 -7.50 16.28 8.80
N PHE A 16 -7.67 16.74 7.57
CA PHE A 16 -7.05 17.98 7.11
C PHE A 16 -7.47 19.13 8.03
N SER A 17 -6.50 19.93 8.44
CA SER A 17 -6.68 21.08 9.30
C SER A 17 -5.72 22.19 8.89
N VAL A 18 -6.16 23.42 9.06
CA VAL A 18 -5.41 24.64 8.73
C VAL A 18 -4.96 25.32 10.01
N HIS A 19 -3.80 25.99 9.95
CA HIS A 19 -3.25 26.75 11.06
C HIS A 19 -4.31 27.70 11.69
N PRO A 20 -4.59 27.67 13.01
CA PRO A 20 -5.57 28.56 13.61
C PRO A 20 -5.14 30.03 13.47
N ASN A 21 -3.84 30.28 13.32
CA ASN A 21 -3.34 31.56 12.81
C ASN A 21 -3.44 31.58 11.27
N PRO A 22 -4.33 32.40 10.69
CA PRO A 22 -4.52 32.48 9.24
C PRO A 22 -3.32 33.07 8.48
N ALA A 23 -2.34 33.66 9.17
CA ALA A 23 -1.11 34.15 8.56
C ALA A 23 -0.07 33.04 8.26
N VAL A 24 -0.30 31.82 8.74
CA VAL A 24 0.59 30.68 8.52
C VAL A 24 -0.01 29.79 7.44
N GLU A 25 0.57 29.79 6.25
CA GLU A 25 0.19 28.91 5.13
C GLU A 25 0.72 27.48 5.30
N GLU A 26 0.66 26.94 6.52
CA GLU A 26 0.97 25.53 6.76
C GLU A 26 -0.32 24.71 6.87
N THR A 27 -0.30 23.57 6.20
CA THR A 27 -1.36 22.58 6.26
C THR A 27 -0.89 21.37 7.03
N TYR A 28 -1.76 20.85 7.88
CA TYR A 28 -1.45 19.70 8.72
C TYR A 28 -2.66 18.79 8.86
N TRP A 29 -2.40 17.60 9.39
CA TRP A 29 -3.34 16.51 9.53
C TRP A 29 -3.50 16.20 11.00
N TRP A 30 -4.66 16.52 11.55
CA TRP A 30 -4.99 16.28 12.95
C TRP A 30 -5.44 14.84 13.17
N CYS A 31 -4.77 14.13 14.09
CA CYS A 31 -5.19 12.83 14.59
C CYS A 31 -5.97 12.99 15.89
N LYS A 32 -7.24 12.57 15.91
CA LYS A 32 -8.09 12.67 17.10
C LYS A 32 -7.65 11.72 18.21
N ASP A 33 -7.21 10.51 17.86
CA ASP A 33 -6.93 9.47 18.84
C ASP A 33 -5.64 9.76 19.62
N LYS A 34 -4.64 10.33 18.93
CA LYS A 34 -3.37 10.74 19.54
C LYS A 34 -3.35 12.18 20.05
N GLN A 35 -4.33 13.00 19.67
CA GLN A 35 -4.36 14.44 19.97
C GLN A 35 -3.11 15.18 19.45
N GLU A 36 -2.64 14.78 18.26
CA GLU A 36 -1.41 15.29 17.63
C GLU A 36 -1.67 15.75 16.19
N SER A 37 -0.85 16.68 15.71
CA SER A 37 -0.84 17.13 14.32
C SER A 37 0.37 16.54 13.59
N TYR A 38 0.19 16.13 12.34
CA TYR A 38 1.25 15.68 11.46
C TYR A 38 1.32 16.56 10.21
N HIS A 39 2.53 16.82 9.72
CA HIS A 39 2.75 17.38 8.40
C HIS A 39 2.51 16.32 7.32
N LYS A 40 2.22 16.77 6.09
CA LYS A 40 1.96 15.89 4.95
C LYS A 40 3.11 14.90 4.70
N TRP A 41 4.36 15.32 4.86
CA TRP A 41 5.53 14.49 4.57
C TRP A 41 5.77 13.38 5.59
N GLU A 42 5.24 13.50 6.81
CA GLU A 42 5.30 12.49 7.88
C GLU A 42 4.30 11.35 7.64
N LEU A 43 3.31 11.60 6.79
CA LEU A 43 2.23 10.68 6.49
C LEU A 43 2.41 10.03 5.11
N ASP A 44 2.05 8.76 5.05
CA ASP A 44 1.90 8.00 3.81
C ASP A 44 0.43 7.66 3.59
N PHE A 45 -0.15 8.28 2.57
CA PHE A 45 -1.52 8.05 2.11
C PHE A 45 -1.59 7.01 0.98
N GLY A 46 -0.45 6.64 0.37
CA GLY A 46 -0.39 5.82 -0.85
C GLY A 46 -0.61 4.33 -0.62
N GLY A 47 -0.65 3.89 0.63
CA GLY A 47 -1.03 2.53 0.99
C GLY A 47 -2.52 2.32 1.15
N VAL A 48 -3.38 3.33 1.07
CA VAL A 48 -4.79 3.20 1.47
C VAL A 48 -5.66 2.76 0.28
N ASN A 49 -6.42 1.67 0.43
CA ASN A 49 -7.39 1.23 -0.58
C ASN A 49 -8.70 2.05 -0.53
N ILE A 50 -9.62 1.74 -1.45
CA ILE A 50 -10.95 2.37 -1.54
C ILE A 50 -11.82 2.22 -0.28
N LEU A 51 -11.51 1.26 0.60
CA LEU A 51 -12.21 1.04 1.86
C LEU A 51 -11.56 1.80 3.03
N GLY A 52 -10.46 2.51 2.78
CA GLY A 52 -9.70 3.21 3.81
C GLY A 52 -8.65 2.33 4.50
N ASP A 53 -8.48 1.07 4.11
CA ASP A 53 -7.53 0.18 4.77
C ASP A 53 -6.14 0.28 4.15
N PHE A 54 -5.12 0.17 4.99
CA PHE A 54 -3.74 0.15 4.53
C PHE A 54 -3.45 -1.22 3.89
N VAL A 55 -3.11 -1.18 2.60
CA VAL A 55 -2.67 -2.31 1.79
C VAL A 55 -1.18 -2.49 1.99
N ASP A 56 -0.85 -3.60 2.61
CA ASP A 56 0.48 -4.16 2.52
C ASP A 56 0.70 -4.70 1.09
N TRP A 57 1.34 -3.88 0.24
CA TRP A 57 1.59 -4.23 -1.15
C TRP A 57 2.56 -5.38 -1.31
N GLU A 58 3.45 -5.62 -0.35
CA GLU A 58 4.36 -6.76 -0.37
C GLU A 58 3.61 -8.05 -0.06
N GLN A 59 2.77 -8.02 0.98
CA GLN A 59 1.85 -9.13 1.27
C GLN A 59 0.91 -9.38 0.09
N ARG A 60 0.38 -8.32 -0.54
CA ARG A 60 -0.51 -8.47 -1.70
C ARG A 60 0.21 -9.09 -2.89
N ARG A 61 1.47 -8.72 -3.14
CA ARG A 61 2.31 -9.32 -4.18
C ARG A 61 2.53 -10.80 -3.92
N TYR A 62 2.86 -11.16 -2.68
CA TYR A 62 3.04 -12.55 -2.27
C TYR A 62 1.77 -13.38 -2.51
N GLU A 63 0.61 -12.89 -2.09
CA GLU A 63 -0.67 -13.58 -2.29
C GLU A 63 -0.99 -13.79 -3.79
N ILE A 64 -0.81 -12.77 -4.63
CA ILE A 64 -1.02 -12.88 -6.08
C ILE A 64 -0.07 -13.91 -6.69
N ALA A 65 1.23 -13.84 -6.39
CA ALA A 65 2.22 -14.77 -6.92
C ALA A 65 1.93 -16.22 -6.48
N LYS A 66 1.58 -16.41 -5.21
CA LYS A 66 1.17 -17.71 -4.65
C LYS A 66 -0.05 -18.29 -5.36
N ASP A 67 -1.07 -17.47 -5.62
CA ASP A 67 -2.29 -17.91 -6.34
C ASP A 67 -1.98 -18.33 -7.78
N ILE A 68 -1.12 -17.58 -8.49
CA ILE A 68 -0.67 -17.93 -9.86
C ILE A 68 0.10 -19.25 -9.83
N VAL A 69 1.01 -19.43 -8.88
CA VAL A 69 1.78 -20.68 -8.72
C VAL A 69 0.86 -21.86 -8.46
N ALA A 70 -0.09 -21.71 -7.52
CA ALA A 70 -1.03 -22.77 -7.16
C ALA A 70 -1.92 -23.19 -8.34
N TYR A 71 -2.38 -22.23 -9.15
CA TYR A 71 -3.17 -22.52 -10.34
C TYR A 71 -2.40 -23.37 -11.36
N SER A 72 -1.09 -23.16 -11.47
CA SER A 72 -0.27 -23.74 -12.55
C SER A 72 0.27 -25.13 -12.27
N PHE A 73 0.25 -25.60 -11.03
CA PHE A 73 0.45 -27.02 -10.72
C PHE A 73 -0.63 -27.93 -11.31
N SER A 74 -1.72 -27.37 -11.86
CA SER A 74 -2.73 -28.10 -12.64
C SER A 74 -2.38 -28.29 -14.13
N THR A 75 -1.29 -27.66 -14.61
CA THR A 75 -0.87 -27.68 -16.03
C THR A 75 0.48 -28.36 -16.24
N PRO A 76 0.67 -29.19 -17.29
CA PRO A 76 1.96 -29.85 -17.54
C PRO A 76 3.08 -28.84 -17.85
N MET A 77 4.06 -28.69 -16.95
CA MET A 77 5.27 -27.90 -17.16
C MET A 77 6.33 -28.70 -17.92
N HIS A 78 6.18 -28.88 -19.23
CA HIS A 78 7.26 -29.47 -20.02
C HIS A 78 8.32 -28.41 -20.38
N GLY A 79 9.55 -28.61 -19.89
CA GLY A 79 10.74 -27.85 -20.31
C GLY A 79 10.98 -26.52 -19.61
N VAL A 80 10.15 -26.13 -18.63
CA VAL A 80 10.32 -24.89 -17.85
C VAL A 80 10.81 -25.24 -16.44
N SER A 81 11.87 -24.57 -15.99
CA SER A 81 12.35 -24.75 -14.61
C SER A 81 11.39 -24.07 -13.62
N MET A 82 11.22 -24.68 -12.44
CA MET A 82 10.39 -24.11 -11.38
C MET A 82 10.86 -22.70 -10.96
N VAL A 83 12.18 -22.45 -10.98
CA VAL A 83 12.76 -21.14 -10.65
C VAL A 83 12.32 -20.08 -11.67
N SER A 84 12.47 -20.35 -12.97
CA SER A 84 12.02 -19.43 -14.02
C SER A 84 10.53 -19.15 -13.92
N TYR A 85 9.76 -20.17 -13.57
CA TYR A 85 8.31 -20.06 -13.45
C TYR A 85 7.91 -19.14 -12.29
N ILE A 86 8.49 -19.35 -11.10
CA ILE A 86 8.27 -18.49 -9.93
C ILE A 86 8.63 -17.04 -10.23
N HIS A 87 9.73 -16.79 -10.94
CA HIS A 87 10.10 -15.44 -11.36
C HIS A 87 9.00 -14.79 -12.22
N SER A 88 8.48 -15.49 -13.22
CA SER A 88 7.36 -14.98 -14.04
C SER A 88 6.09 -14.72 -13.22
N CYS A 89 5.79 -15.53 -12.21
CA CYS A 89 4.63 -15.27 -11.33
C CYS A 89 4.79 -13.97 -10.54
N VAL A 90 6.00 -13.67 -10.05
CA VAL A 90 6.29 -12.42 -9.36
C VAL A 90 6.18 -11.23 -10.32
N GLU A 91 6.72 -11.34 -11.54
CA GLU A 91 6.60 -10.29 -12.56
C GLU A 91 5.13 -9.99 -12.92
N VAL A 92 4.30 -11.03 -13.05
CA VAL A 92 2.86 -10.86 -13.28
C VAL A 92 2.19 -10.19 -12.08
N ALA A 93 2.57 -10.56 -10.85
CA ALA A 93 2.06 -9.90 -9.64
C ALA A 93 2.43 -8.41 -9.60
N ASP A 94 3.66 -8.06 -9.97
CA ASP A 94 4.13 -6.67 -10.03
C ASP A 94 3.33 -5.86 -11.07
N MET A 95 3.14 -6.40 -12.29
CA MET A 95 2.32 -5.75 -13.33
C MET A 95 0.87 -5.51 -12.89
N LEU A 96 0.25 -6.47 -12.20
CA LEU A 96 -1.11 -6.33 -11.67
C LEU A 96 -1.19 -5.26 -10.58
N ILE A 97 -0.20 -5.18 -9.70
CA ILE A 97 -0.13 -4.15 -8.65
C ILE A 97 0.04 -2.77 -9.26
N GLU A 98 0.92 -2.61 -10.25
CA GLU A 98 1.08 -1.34 -10.95
C GLU A 98 -0.23 -0.86 -11.54
N GLU A 99 -1.01 -1.76 -12.16
CA GLU A 99 -2.31 -1.42 -12.71
C GLU A 99 -3.34 -1.05 -11.63
N LEU A 100 -3.32 -1.73 -10.48
CA LEU A 100 -4.20 -1.41 -9.34
C LEU A 100 -3.86 -0.07 -8.68
N LYS A 101 -2.60 0.34 -8.72
CA LYS A 101 -2.11 1.62 -8.16
C LYS A 101 -2.34 2.84 -9.08
N LYS A 102 -2.66 2.65 -10.35
CA LYS A 102 -2.97 3.74 -11.30
C LYS A 102 -4.34 4.39 -11.05
N LYS A 103 -5.16 3.84 -10.16
CA LYS A 103 -6.46 4.38 -9.74
C LYS A 103 -6.31 5.27 -8.51
#